data_AF-A0A4Q9V0A2-F1
#
_entry.id   AF-A0A4Q9V0A2-F1
#
_cell.length_a   1.000
_cell.length_b   1.000
_cell.length_c   1.000
_cell.angle_alpha   90.00
_cell.angle_beta   90.00
_cell.angle_gamma   90.00
#
_symmetry.space_group_name_H-M   'P 1'
#
loop_
_entity.id
_entity.type
_entity.pdbx_description
1 polymer ?
#
loop_
_entity_poly.entity_id
_entity_poly.type
_entity_poly.pdbx_seq_one_letter_code
_entity_poly.pdbx_strand_id
1 'polypeptide(L)'
;MKKYLVPLLGVCVAFSAIMLVLGVITVVRAGLEPASVGVSIMGLAAFGVTLFGARTGRPMLCAAGALAMGLVVPTSFGIIPMIAGFIIFVLVISLQLYITTFTE
;
A
#
# COMPACT_ATOMS: atom_id res chain seq x y z
N MET A 1 -18.03 14.68 0.32
CA MET A 1 -16.90 14.07 1.05
C MET A 1 -15.85 13.36 0.19
N LYS A 2 -16.07 13.18 -1.13
CA LYS A 2 -15.02 12.73 -2.09
C LYS A 2 -13.72 13.55 -2.03
N LYS A 3 -13.79 14.83 -1.61
CA LYS A 3 -12.65 15.72 -1.37
C LYS A 3 -11.64 15.19 -0.33
N TYR A 4 -12.06 14.34 0.61
CA TYR A 4 -11.17 13.71 1.61
C TYR A 4 -10.67 12.34 1.18
N LEU A 5 -11.34 11.69 0.22
CA LEU A 5 -10.93 10.38 -0.29
C LEU A 5 -9.72 10.52 -1.24
N VAL A 6 -9.68 11.58 -2.07
CA VAL A 6 -8.55 11.89 -2.95
C VAL A 6 -7.20 12.03 -2.22
N PRO A 7 -7.07 12.86 -1.16
CA PRO A 7 -5.81 12.95 -0.43
C PRO A 7 -5.44 11.63 0.25
N LEU A 8 -6.43 10.85 0.71
CA LEU A 8 -6.19 9.55 1.33
C LEU A 8 -5.64 8.51 0.32
N LEU A 9 -6.14 8.52 -0.93
CA LEU A 9 -5.53 7.75 -2.02
C LEU A 9 -4.09 8.20 -2.30
N GLY A 10 -3.84 9.51 -2.23
CA GLY A 10 -2.50 10.07 -2.32
C GLY A 10 -1.56 9.52 -1.24
N VAL A 11 -2.04 9.41 0.01
CA VAL A 11 -1.31 8.81 1.13
C VAL A 11 -1.01 7.34 0.86
N CYS A 12 -1.97 6.55 0.35
CA CYS A 12 -1.74 5.15 -0.04
C CYS A 12 -0.62 5.03 -1.07
N VAL A 13 -0.64 5.84 -2.12
CA VAL A 13 0.38 5.81 -3.18
C VAL A 13 1.75 6.24 -2.63
N ALA A 14 1.80 7.29 -1.81
CA ALA A 14 3.03 7.75 -1.19
C ALA A 14 3.63 6.69 -0.27
N PHE A 15 2.81 6.07 0.59
CA PHE A 15 3.23 4.96 1.45
C PHE A 15 3.77 3.79 0.63
N SER A 16 3.03 3.33 -0.38
CA SER A 16 3.47 2.25 -1.27
C SER A 16 4.76 2.60 -2.01
N ALA A 17 4.96 3.85 -2.44
CA ALA A 17 6.20 4.28 -3.10
C ALA A 17 7.40 4.26 -2.14
N ILE A 18 7.22 4.74 -0.91
CA ILE A 18 8.25 4.69 0.14
C ILE A 18 8.62 3.23 0.42
N MET A 19 7.61 2.36 0.58
CA MET A 19 7.82 0.94 0.81
C MET A 19 8.56 0.28 -0.35
N LEU A 20 8.22 0.60 -1.59
CA LEU A 20 8.92 0.09 -2.76
C LEU A 20 10.41 0.45 -2.72
N VAL A 21 10.74 1.72 -2.44
CA VAL A 21 12.13 2.19 -2.35
C VAL A 21 12.86 1.49 -1.21
N LEU A 22 12.27 1.44 -0.02
CA LEU A 22 12.87 0.74 1.12
C LEU A 22 13.08 -0.74 0.81
N GLY A 23 12.08 -1.41 0.24
CA GLY A 23 12.13 -2.81 -0.16
C GLY A 23 13.26 -3.12 -1.12
N VAL A 24 13.44 -2.29 -2.15
CA VAL A 24 14.54 -2.44 -3.11
C VAL A 24 15.90 -2.31 -2.41
N ILE A 25 16.07 -1.34 -1.49
CA ILE A 25 17.30 -1.19 -0.72
C ILE A 25 17.55 -2.43 0.15
N THR A 26 16.53 -2.97 0.82
CA THR A 26 16.67 -4.17 1.66
C THR A 26 17.06 -5.39 0.83
N VAL A 27 16.46 -5.56 -0.35
CA VAL A 27 16.74 -6.68 -1.27
C VAL A 27 18.16 -6.59 -1.81
N VAL A 28 18.61 -5.40 -2.23
CA VAL A 28 19.98 -5.21 -2.70
C VAL A 28 21.00 -5.50 -1.60
N ARG A 29 20.69 -5.16 -0.34
CA ARG A 29 21.55 -5.46 0.82
C ARG A 29 21.54 -6.92 1.24
N ALA A 30 20.42 -7.63 1.07
CA ALA A 30 20.29 -9.04 1.45
C ALA A 30 21.08 -9.99 0.53
N GLY A 31 21.54 -9.50 -0.63
CA GLY A 31 22.05 -10.36 -1.69
C GLY A 31 20.88 -10.96 -2.47
N LEU A 32 21.03 -11.09 -3.80
CA LEU A 32 19.99 -11.53 -4.74
C LEU A 32 19.60 -13.01 -4.55
N GLU A 33 19.12 -13.38 -3.38
CA GLU A 33 18.62 -14.71 -3.07
C GLU A 33 17.25 -14.92 -3.71
N PRO A 34 16.88 -16.15 -4.09
CA PRO A 34 15.59 -16.44 -4.72
C PRO A 34 14.38 -15.92 -3.94
N ALA A 35 14.44 -15.96 -2.61
CA ALA A 35 13.41 -15.41 -1.73
C ALA A 35 13.28 -13.88 -1.89
N SER A 36 14.40 -13.16 -1.94
CA SER A 36 14.43 -11.71 -2.11
C SER A 36 13.83 -11.27 -3.46
N VAL A 37 14.06 -12.07 -4.52
CA VAL A 37 13.52 -11.86 -5.86
C VAL A 37 12.00 -12.09 -5.88
N GLY A 38 11.52 -13.19 -5.27
CA GLY A 38 10.09 -13.49 -5.19
C GLY A 38 9.30 -12.40 -4.46
N VAL A 39 9.84 -11.92 -3.33
CA VAL A 39 9.23 -10.85 -2.55
C VAL A 39 9.23 -9.51 -3.32
N SER A 40 10.30 -9.23 -4.09
CA SER A 40 10.37 -8.04 -4.94
C SER A 40 9.30 -8.02 -6.03
N ILE A 41 9.05 -9.18 -6.67
CA ILE A 41 8.01 -9.32 -7.69
C ILE A 41 6.62 -9.10 -7.08
N MET A 42 6.35 -9.70 -5.92
CA MET A 42 5.08 -9.49 -5.23
C MET A 42 4.90 -8.04 -4.76
N GLY A 43 5.97 -7.39 -4.29
CA GLY A 43 5.97 -5.96 -3.98
C GLY A 43 5.64 -5.09 -5.19
N LEU A 44 6.23 -5.38 -6.36
CA LEU A 44 5.90 -4.67 -7.60
C LEU A 44 4.43 -4.85 -8.01
N ALA A 45 3.89 -6.08 -7.86
CA ALA A 45 2.48 -6.34 -8.11
C ALA A 45 1.57 -5.55 -7.16
N ALA A 46 1.88 -5.54 -5.85
CA ALA A 46 1.15 -4.79 -4.84
C ALA A 46 1.19 -3.27 -5.08
N PHE A 47 2.35 -2.74 -5.47
CA PHE A 47 2.50 -1.36 -5.90
C PHE A 47 1.65 -1.04 -7.14
N GLY A 48 1.67 -1.93 -8.14
CA GLY A 48 0.86 -1.82 -9.35
C GLY A 48 -0.64 -1.76 -9.04
N VAL A 49 -1.12 -2.63 -8.14
CA VAL A 49 -2.52 -2.62 -7.67
C VAL A 49 -2.86 -1.31 -6.95
N THR A 50 -1.95 -0.80 -6.11
CA THR A 50 -2.11 0.49 -5.43
C THR A 50 -2.31 1.61 -6.45
N LEU A 51 -1.41 1.67 -7.45
CA LEU A 51 -1.39 2.72 -8.46
C LEU A 51 -2.62 2.64 -9.37
N PHE A 52 -3.02 1.44 -9.76
CA PHE A 52 -4.20 1.19 -10.57
C PHE A 52 -5.48 1.60 -9.81
N GLY A 53 -5.59 1.25 -8.53
CA GLY A 53 -6.69 1.66 -7.66
C GLY A 53 -6.78 3.19 -7.54
N ALA A 54 -5.64 3.86 -7.37
CA ALA A 54 -5.60 5.33 -7.33
C ALA A 54 -6.04 5.98 -8.65
N ARG A 55 -5.54 5.49 -9.80
CA ARG A 55 -5.89 6.03 -11.12
C ARG A 55 -7.33 5.79 -11.54
N THR A 56 -7.90 4.65 -11.16
CA THR A 56 -9.29 4.30 -11.49
C THR A 56 -10.29 4.84 -10.46
N GLY A 57 -9.83 5.53 -9.41
CA GLY A 57 -10.68 6.03 -8.34
C GLY A 57 -11.33 4.91 -7.52
N ARG A 58 -10.70 3.74 -7.44
CA ARG A 58 -11.17 2.56 -6.72
C ARG A 58 -10.45 2.45 -5.36
N PRO A 59 -10.98 3.05 -4.29
CA PRO A 59 -10.32 3.13 -2.98
C PRO A 59 -9.99 1.77 -2.38
N MET A 60 -10.86 0.78 -2.55
CA MET A 60 -10.63 -0.56 -2.05
C MET A 60 -9.38 -1.22 -2.65
N LEU A 61 -9.16 -1.07 -3.96
CA LEU A 61 -7.95 -1.58 -4.63
C LEU A 61 -6.70 -0.83 -4.18
N CYS A 62 -6.81 0.49 -4.01
CA CYS A 62 -5.69 1.31 -3.55
C CYS A 62 -5.27 0.94 -2.13
N ALA A 63 -6.23 0.81 -1.21
CA ALA A 63 -6.00 0.41 0.16
C ALA A 63 -5.46 -1.03 0.27
N ALA A 64 -6.02 -1.97 -0.49
CA ALA A 64 -5.54 -3.36 -0.52
C ALA A 64 -4.09 -3.46 -1.02
N GLY A 65 -3.75 -2.69 -2.06
CA GLY A 65 -2.38 -2.59 -2.55
C GLY A 65 -1.42 -2.02 -1.50
N ALA A 66 -1.81 -0.95 -0.79
CA ALA A 66 -1.00 -0.36 0.27
C ALA A 66 -0.80 -1.30 1.47
N LEU A 67 -1.83 -2.04 1.86
CA LEU A 67 -1.73 -3.08 2.87
C LEU A 67 -0.79 -4.22 2.44
N ALA A 68 -0.94 -4.70 1.21
CA ALA A 68 -0.06 -5.72 0.64
C ALA A 68 1.40 -5.25 0.59
N MET A 69 1.65 -3.97 0.28
CA MET A 69 2.99 -3.38 0.35
C MET A 69 3.55 -3.40 1.79
N GLY A 70 2.73 -3.10 2.80
CA GLY A 70 3.15 -3.16 4.21
C GLY A 70 3.44 -4.58 4.71
N LEU A 71 2.79 -5.60 4.14
CA LEU A 71 2.93 -7.01 4.55
C LEU A 71 4.05 -7.75 3.84
N VAL A 72 4.15 -7.54 2.52
CA VAL A 72 5.01 -8.35 1.65
C VAL A 72 6.41 -7.76 1.60
N VAL A 73 6.54 -6.43 1.55
CA VAL A 73 7.84 -5.81 1.26
C VAL A 73 8.78 -5.95 2.47
N PRO A 74 9.99 -6.50 2.27
CA PRO A 74 10.92 -6.71 3.36
C PRO A 74 11.57 -5.38 3.70
N THR A 75 11.49 -4.98 4.97
CA THR A 75 12.14 -3.77 5.45
C THR A 75 12.87 -4.05 6.77
N SER A 76 13.92 -3.28 7.04
CA SER A 76 14.67 -3.37 8.30
C SER A 76 13.87 -2.90 9.52
N PHE A 77 12.68 -2.31 9.31
CA PHE A 77 11.82 -1.74 10.35
C PHE A 77 10.87 -2.76 11.00
N GLY A 78 10.98 -4.05 10.65
CA GLY A 78 10.19 -5.11 11.26
C GLY A 78 8.68 -4.96 10.99
N ILE A 79 7.87 -4.99 12.05
CA ILE A 79 6.40 -4.94 11.98
C ILE A 79 5.84 -3.52 11.70
N ILE A 80 6.65 -2.47 11.84
CA ILE A 80 6.18 -1.07 11.72
C ILE A 80 5.42 -0.79 10.40
N PRO A 81 5.92 -1.18 9.21
CA PRO A 81 5.21 -0.92 7.97
C PRO A 81 3.92 -1.73 7.83
N MET A 82 3.85 -2.91 8.46
CA MET A 82 2.62 -3.68 8.51
C MET A 82 1.53 -2.93 9.27
N ILE A 83 1.87 -2.39 10.45
CA ILE A 83 0.94 -1.58 11.25
C ILE A 83 0.50 -0.34 10.47
N ALA A 84 1.44 0.37 9.84
CA ALA A 84 1.13 1.56 9.05
C ALA A 84 0.19 1.24 7.87
N GLY A 85 0.47 0.18 7.11
CA GLY A 85 -0.39 -0.28 6.02
C GLY A 85 -1.79 -0.67 6.50
N PHE A 86 -1.88 -1.32 7.68
CA PHE A 86 -3.16 -1.67 8.29
C PHE A 86 -3.99 -0.45 8.71
N ILE A 87 -3.35 0.55 9.34
CA ILE A 87 -4.02 1.81 9.71
C ILE A 87 -4.56 2.52 8.47
N ILE A 88 -3.75 2.63 7.41
CA ILE A 88 -4.17 3.26 6.16
C ILE A 88 -5.36 2.50 5.55
N PHE A 89 -5.30 1.17 5.53
CA PHE A 89 -6.41 0.35 5.03
C PHE A 89 -7.71 0.60 5.79
N VAL A 90 -7.67 0.54 7.13
CA VAL A 90 -8.84 0.78 7.98
C VAL A 90 -9.40 2.18 7.73
N LEU A 91 -8.55 3.21 7.70
CA LEU A 91 -9.00 4.59 7.44
C LEU A 91 -9.70 4.74 6.08
N VAL A 92 -9.15 4.15 5.02
CA VAL A 92 -9.74 4.23 3.67
C VAL A 92 -11.07 3.49 3.61
N ILE A 93 -11.15 2.28 4.16
CA ILE A 93 -12.36 1.47 4.14
C ILE A 93 -13.45 2.07 5.04
N SER A 94 -13.10 2.52 6.24
CA SER A 94 -14.05 3.21 7.14
C SER A 94 -14.60 4.48 6.50
N LEU A 95 -13.76 5.28 5.84
CA LEU A 95 -14.22 6.48 5.14
C LEU A 95 -15.09 6.12 3.92
N GLN A 96 -14.74 5.06 3.18
CA GLN A 96 -15.55 4.60 2.05
C GLN A 96 -16.93 4.13 2.51
N LEU A 97 -17.00 3.28 3.54
CA LEU A 97 -18.25 2.80 4.12
C LEU A 97 -19.12 3.95 4.63
N TYR A 98 -18.53 4.91 5.36
CA TYR A 98 -19.24 6.08 5.83
C TYR A 98 -19.84 6.89 4.66
N ILE A 99 -19.07 7.10 3.58
CA ILE A 99 -19.56 7.81 2.41
C ILE A 99 -20.74 7.07 1.76
N THR A 100 -20.63 5.75 1.59
CA THR A 100 -21.70 4.95 0.97
C THR A 100 -22.96 4.84 1.82
N THR A 101 -22.85 4.86 3.15
CA THR A 101 -24.00 4.69 4.05
C THR A 101 -24.74 5.99 4.36
N PHE A 102 -24.03 7.12 4.44
CA PHE A 102 -24.59 8.38 4.94
C PHE A 102 -24.65 9.52 3.92
N THR A 103 -24.17 9.31 2.69
CA THR A 103 -24.12 10.38 1.67
C THR A 103 -24.75 10.00 0.33
N GLU A 104 -25.30 8.79 0.21
CA GLU A 104 -26.32 8.45 -0.79
C GLU A 104 -27.71 8.57 -0.13
#